data_AF-A0A7E6DDH5-F1
#
_entry.id   AF-A0A7E6DDH5-F1
#
_cell.length_a   1.000
_cell.length_b   1.000
_cell.length_c   1.000
_cell.angle_alpha   90.00
_cell.angle_beta   90.00
_cell.angle_gamma   90.00
#
_symmetry.space_group_name_H-M   'P 1'
#
loop_
_entity.id
_entity.type
_entity.pdbx_description
1 polymer ?
#
loop_
_entity_poly.entity_id
_entity_poly.type
_entity_poly.pdbx_seq_one_letter_code
_entity_poly.pdbx_strand_id
1 'polypeptide(L)'
;MIDIQTKMAERALELLCLPDDKPCYLLDIGCGTGLSGDYLTDEGHFWVGIDISPAMLDAALDREAQGDLLLGDMGQGIPFKPGSFDGCISISAVQWLCNANKKSDVPAKRLYCFFTSLYSVLVRGARAVLQLYPENSEQLELITTQAIKAGFTGGVVVDYPNSAKAKKFYLCLFSGPSTFLPKGLNEVKDEEVARQSTFMNKRVPYRTARSGVVRNSGAMRKSREWVLEKKERRRRQGKEVRPDTQYTGRKRKPYF
;
A
#
# COMPACT_ATOMS: atom_id res chain seq x y z
N MET A 1 5.89 25.06 22.62
CA MET A 1 5.14 23.79 22.41
C MET A 1 4.74 23.66 20.95
N ILE A 2 4.11 24.69 20.35
CA ILE A 2 3.77 24.78 18.92
C ILE A 2 4.99 24.49 18.01
N ASP A 3 6.08 25.23 18.19
CA ASP A 3 7.32 25.08 17.37
C ASP A 3 7.90 23.65 17.35
N ILE A 4 7.74 22.88 18.44
CA ILE A 4 8.22 21.49 18.48
C ILE A 4 7.31 20.59 17.65
N GLN A 5 5.99 20.80 17.69
CA GLN A 5 5.03 20.01 16.92
C GLN A 5 5.19 20.28 15.42
N THR A 6 5.35 21.55 15.03
CA THR A 6 5.59 21.93 13.64
C THR A 6 6.87 21.29 13.10
N LYS A 7 7.99 21.34 13.84
CA LYS A 7 9.24 20.68 13.44
C LYS A 7 9.13 19.16 13.30
N MET A 8 8.31 18.52 14.14
CA MET A 8 8.07 17.08 14.02
C MET A 8 7.18 16.76 12.81
N ALA A 9 6.21 17.62 12.48
CA ALA A 9 5.38 17.50 11.30
C ALA A 9 6.19 17.71 10.01
N GLU A 10 7.02 18.75 9.96
CA GLU A 10 8.00 19.02 8.89
C GLU A 10 8.88 17.80 8.64
N ARG A 11 9.50 17.29 9.70
CA ARG A 11 10.35 16.10 9.60
C ARG A 11 9.57 14.86 9.14
N ALA A 12 8.33 14.68 9.61
CA ALA A 12 7.50 13.56 9.17
C ALA A 12 7.14 13.66 7.69
N LEU A 13 6.84 14.87 7.20
CA LEU A 13 6.52 15.13 5.80
C LEU A 13 7.74 14.89 4.90
N GLU A 14 8.93 15.33 5.32
CA GLU A 14 10.19 15.03 4.61
C GLU A 14 10.39 13.51 4.44
N LEU A 15 10.14 12.74 5.50
CA LEU A 15 10.28 11.27 5.50
C LEU A 15 9.21 10.55 4.67
N LEU A 16 8.05 11.17 4.43
CA LEU A 16 7.05 10.65 3.49
C LEU A 16 7.59 10.64 2.05
N CYS A 17 8.52 11.54 1.72
CA CYS A 17 9.05 11.77 0.37
C CYS A 17 7.95 11.75 -0.69
N LEU A 18 6.97 12.64 -0.51
CA LEU A 18 5.89 12.83 -1.47
C LEU A 18 6.44 13.47 -2.76
N PRO A 19 5.74 13.36 -3.90
CA PRO A 19 6.14 14.03 -5.13
C PRO A 19 6.01 15.56 -5.02
N ASP A 20 7.06 16.29 -5.38
CA ASP A 20 7.09 17.76 -5.31
C ASP A 20 6.17 18.45 -6.35
N ASP A 21 5.70 17.71 -7.36
CA ASP A 21 4.99 18.25 -8.52
C ASP A 21 3.46 18.27 -8.38
N LYS A 22 2.92 17.80 -7.25
CA LYS A 22 1.47 17.75 -7.03
C LYS A 22 1.05 17.77 -5.56
N PRO A 23 -0.14 18.31 -5.25
CA PRO A 23 -0.74 18.13 -3.93
C PRO A 23 -1.10 16.66 -3.71
N CYS A 24 -0.96 16.20 -2.47
CA CYS A 24 -1.32 14.85 -2.02
C CYS A 24 -2.49 14.92 -1.02
N TYR A 25 -3.23 13.81 -0.91
CA TYR A 25 -4.28 13.67 0.09
C TYR A 25 -3.81 12.80 1.26
N LEU A 26 -3.71 13.41 2.44
CA LEU A 26 -3.03 12.84 3.61
C LEU A 26 -3.99 12.55 4.76
N LEU A 27 -3.66 11.53 5.54
CA LEU A 27 -4.36 11.20 6.77
C LEU A 27 -3.50 11.59 7.98
N ASP A 28 -4.02 12.45 8.85
CA ASP A 28 -3.39 12.81 10.11
C ASP A 28 -4.05 12.06 11.28
N ILE A 29 -3.33 11.09 11.84
CA ILE A 29 -3.82 10.25 12.95
C ILE A 29 -3.39 10.86 14.29
N GLY A 30 -4.37 11.12 15.15
CA GLY A 30 -4.17 11.84 16.41
C GLY A 30 -3.90 13.32 16.15
N CYS A 31 -4.70 13.94 15.28
CA CYS A 31 -4.46 15.31 14.80
C CYS A 31 -4.57 16.38 15.90
N GLY A 32 -5.18 16.05 17.04
CA GLY A 32 -5.31 16.93 18.19
C GLY A 32 -5.96 18.27 17.83
N THR A 33 -5.23 19.36 18.07
CA THR A 33 -5.69 20.74 17.78
C THR A 33 -5.39 21.19 16.34
N GLY A 34 -5.05 20.27 15.44
CA GLY A 34 -4.79 20.54 14.02
C GLY A 34 -3.38 21.05 13.68
N LEU A 35 -2.45 21.12 14.64
CA LEU A 35 -1.10 21.69 14.42
C LEU A 35 -0.31 21.03 13.28
N SER A 36 -0.34 19.70 13.21
CA SER A 36 0.32 18.95 12.16
C SER A 36 -0.39 19.13 10.82
N GLY A 37 -1.72 19.15 10.83
CA GLY A 37 -2.54 19.40 9.65
C GLY A 37 -2.35 20.81 9.06
N ASP A 38 -2.27 21.84 9.90
CA ASP A 38 -1.98 23.22 9.46
C ASP A 38 -0.67 23.27 8.64
N TYR A 39 0.36 22.56 9.10
CA TYR A 39 1.62 22.45 8.38
C TYR A 39 1.46 21.72 7.03
N LEU A 40 0.65 20.66 6.97
CA LEU A 40 0.35 19.98 5.69
C LEU A 40 -0.35 20.91 4.71
N THR A 41 -1.25 21.75 5.20
CA THR A 41 -1.94 22.77 4.41
C THR A 41 -0.98 23.82 3.89
N ASP A 42 -0.05 24.30 4.72
CA ASP A 42 0.97 25.28 4.34
C ASP A 42 1.88 24.75 3.22
N GLU A 43 2.17 23.44 3.22
CA GLU A 43 2.91 22.72 2.18
C GLU A 43 2.04 22.34 0.96
N GLY A 44 0.80 22.83 0.90
CA GLY A 44 -0.11 22.68 -0.24
C GLY A 44 -0.77 21.30 -0.35
N HIS A 45 -0.86 20.55 0.75
CA HIS A 45 -1.55 19.26 0.78
C HIS A 45 -2.95 19.34 1.39
N PHE A 46 -3.79 18.40 0.99
CA PHE A 46 -5.13 18.21 1.57
C PHE A 46 -5.06 17.14 2.63
N TRP A 47 -5.81 17.26 3.71
CA TRP A 47 -5.75 16.28 4.78
C TRP A 47 -7.07 16.10 5.53
N VAL A 48 -7.19 14.94 6.17
CA VAL A 48 -8.26 14.62 7.13
C VAL A 48 -7.62 14.19 8.44
N GLY A 49 -8.09 14.75 9.55
CA GLY A 49 -7.62 14.44 10.89
C GLY A 49 -8.56 13.48 11.62
N ILE A 50 -8.01 12.50 12.35
CA ILE A 50 -8.76 11.71 13.34
C ILE A 50 -8.21 11.99 14.73
N ASP A 51 -9.05 12.33 15.69
CA ASP A 51 -8.67 12.36 17.12
C ASP A 51 -9.77 11.76 17.99
N ILE A 52 -9.39 11.21 19.15
CA ILE A 52 -10.32 10.61 20.11
C ILE A 52 -10.93 11.65 21.05
N SER A 53 -10.30 12.82 21.19
CA SER A 53 -10.67 13.85 22.15
C SER A 53 -11.56 14.92 21.52
N PRO A 54 -12.85 15.02 21.91
CA PRO A 54 -13.73 16.08 21.42
C PRO A 54 -13.18 17.48 21.69
N ALA A 55 -12.65 17.70 22.90
CA ALA A 55 -12.11 19.01 23.29
C ALA A 55 -10.90 19.44 22.46
N MET A 56 -10.11 18.48 21.95
CA MET A 56 -8.99 18.81 21.06
C MET A 56 -9.48 19.21 19.67
N LEU A 57 -10.51 18.54 19.17
CA LEU A 57 -11.15 18.87 17.90
C LEU A 57 -11.90 20.19 17.96
N ASP A 58 -12.58 20.49 19.08
CA ASP A 58 -13.22 21.79 19.30
C ASP A 58 -12.18 22.91 19.24
N ALA A 59 -11.02 22.72 19.89
CA ALA A 59 -9.91 23.68 19.81
C ALA A 59 -9.27 23.78 18.41
N ALA A 60 -9.35 22.72 17.59
CA ALA A 60 -8.93 22.78 16.19
C ALA A 60 -9.92 23.60 15.34
N LEU A 61 -11.22 23.47 15.61
CA LEU A 61 -12.28 24.26 14.97
C LEU A 61 -12.16 25.75 15.34
N ASP A 62 -11.90 26.06 16.62
CA ASP A 62 -11.68 27.43 17.10
C ASP A 62 -10.47 28.10 16.42
N ARG A 63 -9.55 27.30 15.89
CA ARG A 63 -8.37 27.75 15.15
C ARG A 63 -8.56 27.79 13.64
N GLU A 64 -9.76 27.45 13.16
CA GLU A 64 -10.11 27.42 11.74
C GLU A 64 -9.21 26.48 10.93
N ALA A 65 -8.88 25.31 11.49
CA ALA A 65 -8.11 24.28 10.78
C ALA A 65 -8.78 23.93 9.44
N GLN A 66 -8.00 23.89 8.35
CA GLN A 66 -8.54 23.77 7.00
C GLN A 66 -8.93 22.34 6.60
N GLY A 67 -8.38 21.32 7.28
CA GLY A 67 -8.69 19.92 7.02
C GLY A 67 -9.99 19.47 7.67
N ASP A 68 -10.60 18.41 7.12
CA ASP A 68 -11.77 17.80 7.74
C ASP A 68 -11.36 17.07 9.03
N LEU A 69 -12.16 17.23 10.08
CA LEU A 69 -11.90 16.65 11.40
C LEU A 69 -12.91 15.54 11.72
N LEU A 70 -12.41 14.40 12.16
CA LEU A 70 -13.21 13.24 12.53
C LEU A 70 -12.96 12.84 13.99
N LEU A 71 -14.03 12.80 14.78
CA LEU A 71 -14.00 12.17 16.09
C LEU A 71 -13.93 10.65 15.94
N GLY A 72 -12.84 10.02 16.38
CA GLY A 72 -12.65 8.59 16.24
C GLY A 72 -11.53 8.00 17.09
N ASP A 73 -11.72 6.76 17.53
CA ASP A 73 -10.67 5.97 18.18
C ASP A 73 -9.90 5.17 17.11
N MET A 74 -8.66 5.58 16.81
CA MET A 74 -7.80 4.91 15.84
C MET A 74 -7.58 3.42 16.14
N GLY A 75 -7.71 3.00 17.41
CA GLY A 75 -7.56 1.60 17.84
C GLY A 75 -8.74 0.70 17.47
N GLN A 76 -9.86 1.28 17.01
CA GLN A 76 -11.04 0.56 16.51
C GLN A 76 -11.05 0.45 14.98
N GLY A 77 -10.05 1.03 14.32
CA GLY A 77 -9.88 1.03 12.88
C GLY A 77 -10.19 2.38 12.25
N ILE A 78 -9.74 2.54 11.00
CA ILE A 78 -9.83 3.78 10.25
C ILE A 78 -10.99 3.68 9.25
N PRO A 79 -12.02 4.56 9.35
CA PRO A 79 -13.29 4.39 8.65
C PRO A 79 -13.31 5.01 7.24
N PHE A 80 -12.29 4.73 6.42
CA PHE A 80 -12.21 5.21 5.04
C PHE A 80 -12.20 4.06 4.03
N LYS A 81 -12.46 4.40 2.76
CA LYS A 81 -12.41 3.42 1.67
C LYS A 81 -10.96 2.96 1.43
N PRO A 82 -10.75 1.75 0.93
CA PRO A 82 -9.40 1.29 0.60
C PRO A 82 -8.73 2.17 -0.46
N GLY A 83 -7.44 2.48 -0.30
CA GLY A 83 -6.66 3.30 -1.23
C GLY A 83 -7.15 4.75 -1.36
N SER A 84 -7.61 5.35 -0.26
CA SER A 84 -8.07 6.75 -0.24
C SER A 84 -6.92 7.75 -0.10
N PHE A 85 -5.85 7.43 0.63
CA PHE A 85 -4.82 8.40 0.99
C PHE A 85 -3.46 8.10 0.35
N ASP A 86 -2.80 9.16 -0.12
CA ASP A 86 -1.45 9.12 -0.71
C ASP A 86 -0.34 8.95 0.35
N GLY A 87 -0.65 9.27 1.61
CA GLY A 87 0.25 9.12 2.74
C GLY A 87 -0.47 9.31 4.08
N CYS A 88 0.22 8.99 5.15
CA CYS A 88 -0.28 9.20 6.51
C CYS A 88 0.81 9.75 7.42
N ILE A 89 0.46 10.74 8.23
CA ILE A 89 1.29 11.17 9.36
C ILE A 89 0.58 10.88 10.68
N SER A 90 1.37 10.75 11.74
CA SER A 90 0.86 10.77 13.11
C SER A 90 1.94 11.35 14.00
N ILE A 91 1.63 12.44 14.70
CA ILE A 91 2.60 13.12 15.55
C ILE A 91 2.21 12.92 17.01
N SER A 92 3.05 12.21 17.76
CA SER A 92 2.89 12.03 19.22
C SER A 92 1.57 11.35 19.63
N ALA A 93 1.03 10.42 18.83
CA ALA A 93 -0.28 9.80 19.13
C ALA A 93 -0.27 8.27 19.29
N VAL A 94 0.45 7.52 18.44
CA VAL A 94 0.33 6.04 18.36
C VAL A 94 0.70 5.33 19.67
N GLN A 95 1.57 5.91 20.50
CA GLN A 95 1.95 5.31 21.80
C GLN A 95 0.74 5.10 22.73
N TRP A 96 -0.34 5.88 22.58
CA TRP A 96 -1.55 5.72 23.38
C TRP A 96 -2.27 4.40 23.12
N LEU A 97 -2.03 3.73 21.97
CA LEU A 97 -2.58 2.40 21.70
C LEU A 97 -1.93 1.29 22.54
N CYS A 98 -0.82 1.59 23.20
CA CYS A 98 -0.17 0.68 24.13
C CYS A 98 -0.81 0.72 25.52
N ASN A 99 -1.63 1.74 25.80
CA ASN A 99 -2.27 1.91 27.11
C ASN A 99 -3.57 1.09 27.17
N ALA A 100 -3.76 0.38 28.27
CA ALA A 100 -4.96 -0.42 28.53
C ALA A 100 -5.82 0.25 29.61
N ASN A 101 -6.65 1.22 29.22
CA ASN A 101 -7.52 1.94 30.16
C ASN A 101 -8.72 1.10 30.60
N LYS A 102 -9.24 0.25 29.70
CA LYS A 102 -10.34 -0.68 29.96
C LYS A 102 -9.83 -2.12 29.94
N LYS A 103 -10.50 -3.03 30.65
CA LYS A 103 -10.18 -4.48 30.59
C LYS A 103 -10.29 -5.09 29.19
N SER A 104 -11.11 -4.48 28.32
CA SER A 104 -11.26 -4.86 26.92
C SER A 104 -10.12 -4.36 26.03
N ASP A 105 -9.32 -3.40 26.49
CA ASP A 105 -8.24 -2.82 25.72
C ASP A 105 -7.04 -3.77 25.77
N VAL A 106 -6.93 -4.59 24.72
CA VAL A 106 -5.74 -5.43 24.50
C VAL A 106 -4.83 -4.70 23.51
N PRO A 107 -3.70 -4.11 23.95
CA PRO A 107 -2.83 -3.30 23.10
C PRO A 107 -2.46 -3.96 21.77
N ALA A 108 -2.06 -5.23 21.81
CA ALA A 108 -1.70 -5.98 20.61
C ALA A 108 -2.85 -6.08 19.60
N LYS A 109 -4.11 -6.22 20.05
CA LYS A 109 -5.28 -6.27 19.17
C LYS A 109 -5.62 -4.90 18.60
N ARG A 110 -5.55 -3.85 19.43
CA ARG A 110 -5.82 -2.47 19.02
C ARG A 110 -4.80 -2.00 17.98
N LEU A 111 -3.51 -2.22 18.24
CA LEU A 111 -2.43 -1.95 17.28
C LEU A 111 -2.62 -2.73 15.98
N TYR A 112 -2.95 -4.03 16.06
CA TYR A 112 -3.18 -4.83 14.86
C TYR A 112 -4.39 -4.33 14.04
N CYS A 113 -5.48 -3.95 14.71
CA CYS A 113 -6.64 -3.35 14.07
C CYS A 113 -6.30 -2.02 13.39
N PHE A 114 -5.62 -1.13 14.11
CA PHE A 114 -5.11 0.14 13.60
C PHE A 114 -4.27 -0.07 12.34
N PHE A 115 -3.19 -0.84 12.41
CA PHE A 115 -2.30 -1.03 11.26
C PHE A 115 -2.98 -1.77 10.09
N THR A 116 -3.85 -2.73 10.34
CA THR A 116 -4.58 -3.42 9.26
C THR A 116 -5.50 -2.47 8.52
N SER A 117 -6.23 -1.61 9.26
CA SER A 117 -7.09 -0.60 8.65
C SER A 117 -6.28 0.50 7.95
N LEU A 118 -5.17 0.95 8.54
CA LEU A 118 -4.26 1.92 7.96
C LEU A 118 -3.69 1.41 6.63
N TYR A 119 -3.20 0.17 6.62
CA TYR A 119 -2.69 -0.47 5.41
C TYR A 119 -3.75 -0.51 4.31
N SER A 120 -5.02 -0.74 4.66
CA SER A 120 -6.11 -0.80 3.70
C SER A 120 -6.40 0.56 3.08
N VAL A 121 -6.41 1.65 3.86
CA VAL A 121 -6.81 2.98 3.38
C VAL A 121 -5.71 3.71 2.61
N LEU A 122 -4.46 3.28 2.72
CA LEU A 122 -3.34 3.82 1.97
C LEU A 122 -3.31 3.29 0.53
N VAL A 123 -2.96 4.15 -0.43
CA VAL A 123 -2.70 3.71 -1.82
C VAL A 123 -1.46 2.80 -1.85
N ARG A 124 -1.39 1.90 -2.83
CA ARG A 124 -0.26 0.97 -2.93
C ARG A 124 1.05 1.73 -3.14
N GLY A 125 2.05 1.45 -2.30
CA GLY A 125 3.34 2.13 -2.33
C GLY A 125 3.38 3.45 -1.56
N ALA A 126 2.26 3.87 -0.94
CA ALA A 126 2.25 5.02 -0.03
C ALA A 126 3.05 4.75 1.24
N ARG A 127 3.44 5.84 1.88
CA ARG A 127 4.19 5.81 3.14
C ARG A 127 3.33 6.28 4.30
N ALA A 128 3.61 5.74 5.48
CA ALA A 128 3.10 6.26 6.73
C ALA A 128 4.28 6.59 7.65
N VAL A 129 4.31 7.80 8.19
CA VAL A 129 5.37 8.24 9.11
C VAL A 129 4.73 8.60 10.44
N LEU A 130 5.08 7.82 11.47
CA LEU A 130 4.45 7.91 12.79
C LEU A 130 5.51 8.30 13.80
N GLN A 131 5.50 9.55 14.25
CA GLN A 131 6.33 10.02 15.35
C GLN A 131 5.72 9.57 16.68
N LEU A 132 6.52 8.90 17.52
CA LEU A 132 6.04 8.35 18.79
C LEU A 132 7.10 8.42 19.90
N TYR A 133 6.64 8.26 21.14
CA TYR A 133 7.48 8.18 22.34
C TYR A 133 7.29 6.82 23.00
N PRO A 134 8.14 5.84 22.71
CA PRO A 134 8.06 4.54 23.38
C PRO A 134 8.63 4.70 24.81
N GLU A 135 7.94 4.14 25.79
CA GLU A 135 8.37 4.07 27.18
C GLU A 135 9.53 3.08 27.36
N ASN A 136 9.51 1.99 26.60
CA ASN A 136 10.51 0.93 26.63
C ASN A 136 10.71 0.30 25.24
N SER A 137 11.78 -0.50 25.10
CA SER A 137 12.10 -1.19 23.85
C SER A 137 11.03 -2.21 23.45
N GLU A 138 10.39 -2.85 24.43
CA GLU A 138 9.32 -3.82 24.21
C GLU A 138 8.09 -3.20 23.55
N GLN A 139 7.73 -1.97 23.94
CA GLN A 139 6.63 -1.22 23.33
C GLN A 139 6.95 -0.87 21.87
N LEU A 140 8.18 -0.42 21.59
CA LEU A 140 8.61 -0.15 20.22
C LEU A 140 8.60 -1.41 19.36
N GLU A 141 9.07 -2.53 19.91
CA GLU A 141 9.05 -3.83 19.24
C GLU A 141 7.61 -4.31 18.98
N LEU A 142 6.72 -4.17 19.96
CA LEU A 142 5.30 -4.50 19.82
C LEU A 142 4.64 -3.71 18.69
N ILE A 143 4.83 -2.38 18.65
CA ILE A 143 4.29 -1.52 17.60
C ILE A 143 4.81 -1.97 16.24
N THR A 144 6.13 -2.17 16.12
CA THR A 144 6.79 -2.56 14.87
C THR A 144 6.32 -3.94 14.40
N THR A 145 6.16 -4.89 15.32
CA THR A 145 5.69 -6.25 15.01
C THR A 145 4.25 -6.24 14.51
N GLN A 146 3.36 -5.43 15.11
CA GLN A 146 1.99 -5.32 14.60
C GLN A 146 1.92 -4.64 13.22
N ALA A 147 2.76 -3.63 12.96
CA ALA A 147 2.87 -3.02 11.64
C ALA A 147 3.31 -4.02 10.57
N ILE A 148 4.39 -4.77 10.84
CA ILE A 148 4.90 -5.81 9.93
C ILE A 148 3.84 -6.90 9.71
N LYS A 149 3.17 -7.33 10.78
CA LYS A 149 2.10 -8.33 10.70
C LYS A 149 0.91 -7.87 9.87
N ALA A 150 0.61 -6.56 9.85
CA ALA A 150 -0.43 -5.99 9.00
C ALA A 150 -0.02 -5.91 7.51
N GLY A 151 1.27 -6.06 7.20
CA GLY A 151 1.80 -6.08 5.84
C GLY A 151 2.69 -4.89 5.48
N PHE A 152 2.93 -3.97 6.43
CA PHE A 152 3.89 -2.90 6.22
C PHE A 152 5.32 -3.43 6.16
N THR A 153 6.13 -2.82 5.32
CA THR A 153 7.60 -2.90 5.40
C THR A 153 8.13 -1.57 5.92
N GLY A 154 9.42 -1.49 6.23
CA GLY A 154 10.05 -0.24 6.67
C GLY A 154 10.85 -0.40 7.94
N GLY A 155 10.99 0.68 8.71
CA GLY A 155 11.83 0.69 9.91
C GLY A 155 11.68 1.97 10.74
N VAL A 156 12.50 2.06 11.78
CA VAL A 156 12.51 3.18 12.72
C VAL A 156 13.68 4.09 12.42
N VAL A 157 13.39 5.37 12.23
CA VAL A 157 14.37 6.46 12.15
C VAL A 157 14.43 7.15 13.50
N VAL A 158 15.65 7.35 14.01
CA VAL A 158 15.87 8.00 15.30
C VAL A 158 16.71 9.25 15.09
N ASP A 159 16.08 10.41 15.23
CA ASP A 159 16.80 11.68 15.20
C ASP A 159 17.39 11.97 16.59
N TYR A 160 18.58 12.59 16.60
CA TYR A 160 19.35 12.91 17.80
C TYR A 160 19.55 11.72 18.76
N PRO A 161 20.06 10.56 18.30
CA PRO A 161 20.13 9.33 19.10
C PRO A 161 20.99 9.46 20.37
N ASN A 162 21.96 10.38 20.35
CA ASN A 162 22.90 10.63 21.45
C ASN A 162 22.31 11.51 22.57
N SER A 163 21.13 12.12 22.38
CA SER A 163 20.52 13.02 23.36
C SER A 163 19.22 12.44 23.90
N ALA A 164 19.18 12.05 25.18
CA ALA A 164 17.94 11.54 25.79
C ALA A 164 16.79 12.57 25.76
N LYS A 165 17.10 13.87 25.78
CA LYS A 165 16.11 14.96 25.79
C LYS A 165 15.60 15.32 24.39
N ALA A 166 16.48 15.28 23.39
CA ALA A 166 16.14 15.69 22.02
C ALA A 166 15.77 14.51 21.11
N LYS A 167 15.99 13.26 21.55
CA LYS A 167 15.71 12.05 20.78
C LYS A 167 14.26 12.00 20.32
N LYS A 168 14.06 11.75 19.03
CA LYS A 168 12.74 11.57 18.39
C LYS A 168 12.73 10.26 17.61
N PHE A 169 11.70 9.45 17.80
CA PHE A 169 11.48 8.23 17.05
C PHE A 169 10.42 8.46 15.98
N TYR A 170 10.72 8.07 14.75
CA TYR A 170 9.80 8.07 13.61
C TYR A 170 9.72 6.64 13.05
N LEU A 171 8.54 6.06 13.07
CA LEU A 171 8.27 4.78 12.42
C LEU A 171 7.88 5.07 10.97
N CYS A 172 8.77 4.72 10.03
CA CYS A 172 8.59 4.93 8.60
C CYS A 172 8.16 3.62 7.95
N LEU A 173 6.92 3.56 7.50
CA LEU A 173 6.27 2.38 6.96
C LEU A 173 5.93 2.55 5.48
N PHE A 174 5.95 1.44 4.74
CA PHE A 174 5.59 1.37 3.32
C PHE A 174 4.45 0.38 3.09
N SER A 175 3.41 0.81 2.39
CA SER A 175 2.23 0.01 2.07
C SER A 175 2.43 -0.81 0.78
N GLY A 176 3.27 -1.83 0.87
CA GLY A 176 3.62 -2.67 -0.27
C GLY A 176 4.67 -2.03 -1.20
N PRO A 177 4.96 -2.66 -2.37
CA PRO A 177 6.03 -2.20 -3.25
C PRO A 177 5.69 -0.83 -3.85
N SER A 178 6.69 0.05 -3.94
CA SER A 178 6.56 1.34 -4.61
C SER A 178 6.13 1.13 -6.06
N THR A 179 5.09 1.84 -6.49
CA THR A 179 4.71 1.94 -7.91
C THR A 179 5.56 2.96 -8.66
N PHE A 180 6.30 3.81 -7.95
CA PHE A 180 7.19 4.81 -8.54
C PHE A 180 8.57 4.20 -8.75
N LEU A 181 8.99 4.14 -10.01
CA LEU A 181 10.37 3.89 -10.39
C LEU A 181 11.18 5.16 -10.07
N PRO A 182 12.30 5.06 -9.32
CA PRO A 182 13.15 6.22 -9.10
C PRO A 182 13.63 6.77 -10.46
N LYS A 183 13.56 8.09 -10.64
CA LYS A 183 14.15 8.75 -11.81
C LYS A 183 15.65 8.42 -11.81
N GLY A 184 16.12 7.80 -12.90
CA GLY A 184 17.54 7.47 -13.04
C GLY A 184 18.39 8.73 -12.92
N LEU A 185 19.42 8.68 -12.08
CA LEU A 185 20.37 9.77 -11.95
C LEU A 185 21.26 9.77 -13.21
N ASN A 186 20.94 10.66 -14.15
CA ASN A 186 21.77 11.30 -15.18
C ASN A 186 21.00 11.48 -16.50
N GLU A 187 20.60 12.72 -16.80
CA GLU A 187 20.36 13.18 -18.17
C GLU A 187 21.72 13.37 -18.86
N VAL A 188 22.24 12.30 -19.47
CA VAL A 188 23.11 12.47 -20.64
C VAL A 188 22.17 12.43 -21.83
N LYS A 189 21.96 13.59 -22.46
CA LYS A 189 21.26 13.71 -23.74
C LYS A 189 22.15 13.10 -24.84
N ASP A 190 22.17 11.78 -24.93
CA ASP A 190 22.60 11.12 -26.15
C ASP A 190 21.36 10.82 -26.99
N GLU A 191 21.34 11.40 -28.19
CA GLU A 191 20.30 11.22 -29.18
C GLU A 191 20.10 9.74 -29.54
N GLU A 192 18.81 9.34 -29.50
CA GLU A 192 18.16 8.27 -30.26
C GLU A 192 18.91 6.96 -30.55
N VAL A 193 18.49 5.89 -29.87
CA VAL A 193 17.82 4.78 -30.58
C VAL A 193 16.60 4.35 -29.79
N ALA A 194 15.41 4.67 -30.32
CA ALA A 194 14.14 4.17 -29.83
C ALA A 194 14.08 2.64 -29.96
N ARG A 195 14.50 1.90 -28.92
CA ARG A 195 14.05 0.52 -28.72
C ARG A 195 12.61 0.56 -28.24
N GLN A 196 11.68 0.64 -29.19
CA GLN A 196 10.27 0.36 -28.93
C GLN A 196 10.15 -1.02 -28.29
N SER A 197 9.94 -1.07 -26.98
CA SER A 197 9.42 -2.26 -26.32
C SER A 197 7.92 -2.28 -26.58
N THR A 198 7.49 -3.17 -27.48
CA THR A 198 6.09 -3.36 -27.84
C THR A 198 5.35 -3.90 -26.62
N PHE A 199 4.68 -3.02 -25.86
CA PHE A 199 3.80 -3.42 -24.76
C PHE A 199 2.57 -4.13 -25.34
N MET A 200 2.57 -5.46 -25.25
CA MET A 200 1.46 -6.28 -25.70
C MET A 200 0.29 -6.15 -24.73
N ASN A 201 -0.71 -5.40 -25.15
CA ASN A 201 -1.94 -5.14 -24.43
C ASN A 201 -2.79 -6.41 -24.34
N LYS A 202 -2.57 -7.27 -23.33
CA LYS A 202 -3.49 -8.36 -22.97
C LYS A 202 -3.64 -8.50 -21.46
N ARG A 203 -4.76 -7.99 -20.96
CA ARG A 203 -5.30 -8.30 -19.63
C ARG A 203 -5.54 -9.80 -19.52
N VAL A 204 -4.88 -10.47 -18.58
CA VAL A 204 -5.15 -11.87 -18.23
C VAL A 204 -5.83 -11.89 -16.86
N PRO A 205 -7.10 -12.29 -16.74
CA PRO A 205 -7.73 -12.50 -15.44
C PRO A 205 -7.15 -13.75 -14.78
N TYR A 206 -6.50 -13.57 -13.63
CA TYR A 206 -5.95 -14.63 -12.81
C TYR A 206 -7.10 -15.41 -12.14
N ARG A 207 -7.48 -16.54 -12.72
CA ARG A 207 -8.27 -17.58 -12.03
C ARG A 207 -7.40 -18.80 -11.78
N THR A 208 -7.09 -18.99 -10.50
CA THR A 208 -6.85 -20.26 -9.80
C THR A 208 -5.91 -21.27 -10.47
N ALA A 209 -4.70 -21.30 -9.92
CA ALA A 209 -3.77 -22.42 -10.00
C ALA A 209 -4.44 -23.74 -9.61
N ARG A 210 -4.56 -24.68 -10.56
CA ARG A 210 -4.34 -26.12 -10.34
C ARG A 210 -3.82 -26.75 -11.63
N SER A 211 -2.72 -27.49 -11.47
CA SER A 211 -2.20 -28.50 -12.40
C SER A 211 -1.44 -28.00 -13.64
N GLY A 212 -0.11 -28.00 -13.52
CA GLY A 212 0.73 -28.88 -14.33
C GLY A 212 1.05 -28.46 -15.77
N VAL A 213 2.35 -28.20 -15.98
CA VAL A 213 3.08 -28.38 -17.23
C VAL A 213 2.77 -27.34 -18.32
N VAL A 214 3.70 -26.39 -18.42
CA VAL A 214 3.99 -25.57 -19.60
C VAL A 214 3.82 -26.40 -20.87
N ARG A 215 2.85 -26.03 -21.71
CA ARG A 215 2.79 -26.50 -23.10
C ARG A 215 2.74 -25.32 -24.04
N ASN A 216 3.84 -25.20 -24.76
CA ASN A 216 4.03 -24.43 -25.99
C ASN A 216 2.77 -24.34 -26.85
N SER A 217 2.58 -23.16 -27.41
CA SER A 217 1.77 -22.82 -28.60
C SER A 217 1.37 -24.03 -29.46
N GLY A 218 0.18 -24.57 -29.20
CA GLY A 218 -0.46 -25.62 -30.02
C GLY A 218 -1.82 -25.14 -30.52
N ALA A 219 -2.21 -25.60 -31.71
CA ALA A 219 -3.42 -25.18 -32.42
C ALA A 219 -4.69 -25.26 -31.54
N MET A 220 -5.62 -24.31 -31.74
CA MET A 220 -6.86 -24.17 -30.97
C MET A 220 -7.60 -25.50 -30.84
N ARG A 221 -7.96 -25.87 -29.60
CA ARG A 221 -8.59 -27.16 -29.28
C ARG A 221 -9.87 -27.35 -30.11
N LYS A 222 -10.01 -28.50 -30.78
CA LYS A 222 -11.07 -28.87 -31.75
C LYS A 222 -10.97 -28.23 -33.14
N SER A 223 -9.88 -27.53 -33.48
CA SER A 223 -9.60 -27.16 -34.87
C SER A 223 -9.19 -28.39 -35.70
N ARG A 224 -9.26 -28.28 -37.03
CA ARG A 224 -8.77 -29.32 -37.95
C ARG A 224 -7.28 -29.62 -37.73
N GLU A 225 -6.48 -28.58 -37.55
CA GLU A 225 -5.03 -28.68 -37.29
C GLU A 225 -4.75 -29.46 -36.00
N TRP A 226 -5.50 -29.18 -34.93
CA TRP A 226 -5.39 -29.92 -33.67
C TRP A 226 -5.71 -31.41 -33.82
N VAL A 227 -6.68 -31.75 -34.68
CA VAL A 227 -7.02 -33.15 -34.98
C VAL A 227 -5.90 -33.84 -35.77
N LEU A 228 -5.31 -33.15 -36.75
CA LEU A 228 -4.20 -33.68 -37.55
C LEU A 228 -2.96 -33.89 -36.69
N GLU A 229 -2.59 -32.94 -35.85
CA GLU A 229 -1.45 -33.06 -34.92
C GLU A 229 -1.62 -34.24 -33.97
N LYS A 230 -2.85 -34.48 -33.49
CA LYS A 230 -3.15 -35.67 -32.66
C LYS A 230 -3.02 -36.98 -33.43
N LYS A 231 -3.44 -37.02 -34.70
CA LYS A 231 -3.31 -38.20 -35.54
C LYS A 231 -1.84 -38.49 -35.84
N GLU A 232 -1.08 -37.48 -36.23
CA GLU A 232 0.37 -37.51 -36.43
C GLU A 232 1.09 -38.10 -35.22
N ARG A 233 0.78 -37.59 -34.02
CA ARG A 233 1.36 -38.08 -32.77
C ARG A 233 1.01 -39.54 -32.51
N ARG A 234 -0.22 -39.98 -32.82
CA ARG A 234 -0.61 -41.39 -32.65
C ARG A 234 0.07 -42.31 -33.66
N ARG A 235 0.31 -41.85 -34.90
CA ARG A 235 1.13 -42.57 -35.89
C ARG A 235 2.55 -42.77 -35.39
N ARG A 236 3.19 -41.72 -34.84
CA ARG A 236 4.52 -41.83 -34.21
C ARG A 236 4.56 -42.81 -33.03
N GLN A 237 3.43 -43.00 -32.36
CA GLN A 237 3.30 -43.96 -31.26
C GLN A 237 2.94 -45.38 -31.75
N GLY A 238 2.98 -45.65 -33.07
CA GLY A 238 2.67 -46.96 -33.65
C GLY A 238 1.20 -47.37 -33.53
N LYS A 239 0.31 -46.45 -33.17
CA LYS A 239 -1.12 -46.75 -33.03
C LYS A 239 -1.81 -46.69 -34.39
N GLU A 240 -2.78 -47.56 -34.59
CA GLU A 240 -3.62 -47.53 -35.78
C GLU A 240 -4.47 -46.24 -35.80
N VAL A 241 -4.35 -45.46 -36.88
CA VAL A 241 -5.02 -44.17 -37.05
C VAL A 241 -5.65 -44.11 -38.43
N ARG A 242 -6.93 -43.75 -38.50
CA ARG A 242 -7.66 -43.59 -39.77
C ARG A 242 -6.98 -42.56 -40.69
N PRO A 243 -6.96 -42.80 -42.02
CA PRO A 243 -6.36 -41.90 -43.00
C PRO A 243 -6.98 -40.49 -42.95
N ASP A 244 -6.22 -39.51 -43.41
CA ASP A 244 -6.67 -38.13 -43.47
C ASP A 244 -7.51 -37.91 -44.72
N THR A 245 -8.76 -37.51 -44.52
CA THR A 245 -9.68 -37.14 -45.61
C THR A 245 -9.98 -35.66 -45.56
N GLN A 246 -10.52 -35.11 -46.66
CA GLN A 246 -11.00 -33.72 -46.73
C GLN A 246 -12.05 -33.38 -45.65
N TYR A 247 -12.71 -34.39 -45.07
CA TYR A 247 -13.71 -34.23 -44.02
C TYR A 247 -13.14 -34.28 -42.58
N THR A 248 -11.82 -34.43 -42.43
CA THR A 248 -11.17 -34.50 -41.10
C THR A 248 -11.39 -33.21 -40.32
N GLY A 249 -11.96 -33.33 -39.11
CA GLY A 249 -12.24 -32.19 -38.23
C GLY A 249 -13.50 -31.38 -38.58
N ARG A 250 -14.24 -31.75 -39.65
CA ARG A 250 -15.50 -31.08 -40.01
C ARG A 250 -16.61 -31.52 -39.07
N LYS A 251 -17.38 -30.56 -38.53
CA LYS A 251 -18.59 -30.86 -37.74
C LYS A 251 -19.60 -31.57 -38.63
N ARG A 252 -20.07 -32.75 -38.21
CA ARG A 252 -21.20 -33.42 -38.85
C ARG A 252 -22.48 -32.70 -38.46
N LYS A 253 -23.42 -32.54 -39.41
CA LYS A 253 -24.75 -32.01 -39.10
C LYS A 253 -25.46 -32.98 -38.13
N PRO A 254 -26.28 -32.47 -37.19
CA PRO A 254 -27.10 -33.34 -36.36
C PRO A 254 -28.01 -34.18 -37.26
N TYR A 255 -28.11 -35.47 -36.97
CA TYR A 255 -29.10 -36.35 -37.57
C TYR A 255 -30.35 -36.19 -36.70
N PHE A 256 -31.46 -35.78 -37.32
CA PHE A 256 -32.77 -35.79 -36.67
C PHE A 256 -33.42 -37.15 -36.92
#